data_AF-A0A133U7K6-F1
#
_entry.id   AF-A0A133U7K6-F1
#
_cell.length_a   1.000
_cell.length_b   1.000
_cell.length_c   1.000
_cell.angle_alpha   90.00
_cell.angle_beta   90.00
_cell.angle_gamma   90.00
#
_symmetry.space_group_name_H-M   'P 1'
#
loop_
_entity.id
_entity.type
_entity.pdbx_description
1 polymer ?
#
loop_
_entity_poly.entity_id
_entity_poly.type
_entity_poly.pdbx_seq_one_letter_code
_entity_poly.pdbx_strand_id
1 'polypeptide(L)'
;MMESGIDNGQEKDPIAWIEMKPYGDVDEVKQDLRELSDRAGFEITDFETVDPPNSRNGNKIVKAYTDTFREVPKDKLTAVREWLLREVYWAQHVCNAKVNIDKRNF
;
A
#
# COMPACT_ATOMS: atom_id res chain seq x y z
N MET A 1 36.34 2.21 -21.70
CA MET A 1 35.62 1.36 -20.74
C MET A 1 35.04 2.27 -19.68
N MET A 2 33.74 2.53 -19.74
CA MET A 2 32.96 3.15 -18.67
C MET A 2 31.57 2.54 -18.82
N GLU A 3 31.33 1.49 -18.03
CA GLU A 3 30.00 0.91 -17.84
C GLU A 3 29.17 1.91 -17.05
N SER A 4 28.38 2.73 -17.76
CA SER A 4 27.24 3.40 -17.15
C SER A 4 26.15 2.36 -16.98
N GLY A 5 26.19 1.64 -15.86
CA GLY A 5 25.10 0.79 -15.41
C GLY A 5 23.86 1.66 -15.26
N ILE A 6 23.00 1.66 -16.28
CA ILE A 6 21.62 2.10 -16.14
C ILE A 6 20.97 0.96 -15.35
N ASP A 7 21.09 1.03 -14.02
CA ASP A 7 20.10 0.41 -13.16
C ASP A 7 18.80 1.19 -13.45
N ASN A 8 18.05 0.71 -14.44
CA ASN A 8 16.68 1.15 -14.66
C ASN A 8 15.94 0.74 -13.40
N GLY A 9 15.90 1.66 -12.42
CA GLY A 9 15.19 1.50 -11.17
C GLY A 9 13.78 1.04 -11.49
N GLN A 10 13.56 -0.27 -11.36
CA GLN A 10 12.23 -0.85 -11.51
C GLN A 10 11.40 -0.16 -10.44
N GLU A 11 10.49 0.71 -10.87
CA GLU A 11 9.50 1.31 -9.99
C GLU A 11 8.82 0.14 -9.28
N LYS A 12 9.15 -0.03 -8.00
CA LYS A 12 8.67 -1.18 -7.23
C LYS A 12 7.19 -0.95 -7.04
N ASP A 13 6.35 -1.88 -7.48
CA ASP A 13 4.92 -1.77 -7.22
C ASP A 13 4.66 -1.83 -5.70
N PRO A 14 3.81 -0.95 -5.16
CA PRO A 14 3.43 -1.03 -3.75
C PRO A 14 2.62 -2.30 -3.51
N ILE A 15 2.90 -2.96 -2.38
CA ILE A 15 2.13 -4.14 -1.99
C ILE A 15 0.73 -3.73 -1.52
N ALA A 16 0.62 -2.56 -0.89
CA ALA A 16 -0.63 -1.97 -0.44
C ALA A 16 -0.55 -0.44 -0.50
N TRP A 17 -1.68 0.22 -0.68
CA TRP A 17 -1.78 1.67 -0.58
C TRP A 17 -3.15 2.14 -0.10
N ILE A 18 -3.16 3.30 0.53
CA ILE A 18 -4.36 3.97 1.03
C ILE A 18 -4.34 5.40 0.52
N GLU A 19 -5.39 5.77 -0.22
CA GLU A 19 -5.67 7.17 -0.54
C GLU A 19 -6.42 7.82 0.64
N MET A 20 -5.83 8.86 1.21
CA MET A 20 -6.39 9.66 2.29
C MET A 20 -6.73 11.08 1.81
N LYS A 21 -7.70 11.70 2.48
CA LYS A 21 -8.08 13.11 2.27
C LYS A 21 -7.01 14.06 2.85
N PRO A 22 -7.07 15.37 2.57
CA PRO A 22 -6.03 16.34 2.98
C PRO A 22 -5.77 16.43 4.48
N TYR A 23 -6.81 16.18 5.28
CA TYR A 23 -6.80 16.35 6.73
C TYR A 23 -6.54 15.03 7.49
N GLY A 24 -6.24 13.93 6.77
CA GLY A 24 -5.84 12.67 7.37
C GLY A 24 -4.39 12.69 7.85
N ASP A 25 -4.09 11.86 8.84
CA ASP A 25 -2.75 11.70 9.41
C ASP A 25 -1.99 10.56 8.70
N VAL A 26 -0.77 10.86 8.22
CA VAL A 26 0.08 9.88 7.53
C VAL A 26 0.54 8.76 8.48
N ASP A 27 0.82 9.07 9.74
CA ASP A 27 1.32 8.09 10.69
C ASP A 27 0.23 7.11 11.13
N GLU A 28 -1.02 7.55 11.24
CA GLU A 28 -2.16 6.64 11.43
C GLU A 28 -2.34 5.69 10.23
N VAL A 29 -2.20 6.19 9.00
CA VAL A 29 -2.26 5.35 7.79
C VAL A 29 -1.10 4.35 7.72
N LYS A 30 0.11 4.77 8.12
CA LYS A 30 1.26 3.85 8.21
C LYS A 30 1.04 2.77 9.28
N GLN A 31 0.48 3.13 10.44
CA GLN A 31 0.16 2.18 11.49
C GLN A 31 -0.87 1.14 11.00
N ASP A 32 -1.88 1.58 10.25
CA ASP A 32 -2.88 0.69 9.68
C ASP A 32 -2.26 -0.30 8.67
N LEU A 33 -1.40 0.18 7.79
CA LEU A 33 -0.66 -0.67 6.86
C LEU A 33 0.24 -1.67 7.62
N ARG A 34 0.83 -1.29 8.75
CA ARG A 34 1.57 -2.23 9.62
C ARG A 34 0.66 -3.29 10.24
N GLU A 35 -0.54 -2.94 10.69
CA GLU A 35 -1.47 -3.93 11.24
C GLU A 35 -1.97 -4.90 10.14
N LEU A 36 -2.17 -4.44 8.91
CA LEU A 36 -2.39 -5.32 7.75
C LEU A 36 -1.25 -6.32 7.59
N SER A 37 -0.01 -5.83 7.63
CA SER A 37 1.20 -6.65 7.47
C SER A 37 1.32 -7.70 8.56
N ASP A 38 1.07 -7.32 9.82
CA ASP A 38 1.07 -8.22 10.97
C ASP A 38 0.02 -9.32 10.82
N ARG A 39 -1.24 -8.95 10.54
CA ARG A 39 -2.34 -9.92 10.39
C ARG A 39 -2.15 -10.88 9.22
N ALA A 40 -1.62 -10.38 8.11
CA ALA A 40 -1.37 -11.17 6.92
C ALA A 40 -0.03 -11.92 6.99
N GLY A 41 0.80 -11.70 8.01
CA GLY A 41 2.08 -12.38 8.19
C GLY A 41 3.12 -12.01 7.14
N PHE A 42 3.28 -10.71 6.85
CA PHE A 42 4.36 -10.20 6.01
C PHE A 42 4.97 -8.92 6.59
N GLU A 43 6.21 -8.59 6.20
CA GLU A 43 6.90 -7.38 6.66
C GLU A 43 6.79 -6.25 5.63
N ILE A 44 6.44 -5.04 6.07
CA ILE A 44 6.60 -3.83 5.26
C ILE A 44 8.00 -3.28 5.47
N THR A 45 8.74 -3.11 4.36
CA THR A 45 10.12 -2.64 4.39
C THR A 45 10.24 -1.14 4.15
N ASP A 46 9.27 -0.52 3.46
CA ASP A 46 9.30 0.91 3.16
C ASP A 46 7.91 1.53 3.00
N PHE A 47 7.84 2.86 3.16
CA PHE A 47 6.64 3.67 2.96
C PHE A 47 6.94 4.89 2.11
N GLU A 48 6.08 5.15 1.13
CA GLU A 48 6.13 6.36 0.31
C GLU A 48 4.81 7.13 0.44
N THR A 49 4.89 8.46 0.52
CA THR A 49 3.71 9.34 0.46
C THR A 49 3.78 10.19 -0.79
N VAL A 50 2.76 10.14 -1.63
CA VAL A 50 2.69 10.89 -2.89
C VAL A 50 1.38 11.64 -3.03
N ASP A 51 1.41 12.72 -3.80
CA ASP A 51 0.21 13.38 -4.28
C ASP A 51 -0.39 12.58 -5.45
N PRO A 52 -1.69 12.24 -5.43
CA PRO A 52 -2.34 11.57 -6.55
C PRO A 52 -2.34 12.48 -7.80
N PRO A 53 -2.28 11.91 -9.02
CA PRO A 53 -2.22 12.70 -10.26
C PRO A 53 -3.45 13.60 -10.47
N ASN A 54 -4.58 13.30 -9.81
CA ASN A 54 -5.81 14.11 -9.82
C ASN A 54 -6.06 14.81 -8.47
N SER A 55 -5.02 15.31 -7.79
CA SER A 55 -5.11 15.97 -6.47
C SER A 55 -5.80 17.35 -6.47
N ARG A 56 -6.87 17.54 -7.26
CA ARG A 56 -7.76 18.72 -7.15
C ARG A 56 -8.36 18.88 -5.76
N ASN A 57 -8.35 17.82 -4.96
CA ASN A 57 -8.90 17.79 -3.61
C ASN A 57 -7.84 17.78 -2.50
N GLY A 58 -6.54 17.83 -2.80
CA GLY A 58 -5.45 17.79 -1.80
C GLY A 58 -5.25 16.43 -1.11
N ASN A 59 -5.78 15.35 -1.71
CA ASN A 59 -5.61 14.00 -1.20
C ASN A 59 -4.13 13.59 -1.22
N LYS A 60 -3.76 12.61 -0.42
CA LYS A 60 -2.44 11.98 -0.41
C LYS A 60 -2.61 10.47 -0.53
N ILE A 61 -1.66 9.79 -1.18
CA ILE A 61 -1.60 8.33 -1.20
C ILE A 61 -0.39 7.92 -0.37
N VAL A 62 -0.64 7.07 0.63
CA VAL A 62 0.43 6.38 1.37
C VAL A 62 0.53 4.98 0.79
N LYS A 63 1.72 4.66 0.28
CA LYS A 63 2.07 3.36 -0.29
C LYS A 63 2.98 2.62 0.68
N ALA A 64 2.80 1.31 0.77
CA ALA A 64 3.66 0.40 1.50
C ALA A 64 4.33 -0.58 0.52
N TYR A 65 5.58 -0.92 0.80
CA TYR A 65 6.38 -1.86 0.02
C TYR A 65 6.87 -3.02 0.90
N THR A 66 7.07 -4.18 0.29
CA THR A 66 7.72 -5.34 0.93
C THR A 66 8.76 -5.93 -0.01
N ASP A 67 9.85 -6.46 0.53
CA ASP A 67 10.84 -7.25 -0.23
C ASP A 67 10.51 -8.74 -0.23
N THR A 68 9.47 -9.16 0.50
CA THR A 68 9.10 -10.57 0.66
C THR A 68 8.48 -11.15 -0.62
N PHE A 69 7.62 -10.38 -1.27
CA PHE A 69 6.90 -10.78 -2.48
C PHE A 69 6.41 -9.57 -3.27
N ARG A 70 6.20 -9.73 -4.58
CA ARG A 70 5.65 -8.67 -5.44
C ARG A 70 4.12 -8.55 -5.37
N GLU A 71 3.46 -9.67 -5.07
CA GLU A 71 2.00 -9.78 -4.99
C GLU A 71 1.64 -10.61 -3.75
N VAL A 72 0.53 -10.29 -3.08
CA VAL A 72 0.10 -11.02 -1.88
C VAL A 72 -0.21 -12.47 -2.25
N PRO A 73 0.45 -13.46 -1.62
CA PRO A 73 0.24 -14.87 -1.90
C PRO A 73 -1.11 -15.36 -1.36
N LYS A 74 -1.62 -16.45 -1.94
CA LYS A 74 -2.98 -16.94 -1.71
C LYS A 74 -3.30 -17.27 -0.25
N ASP A 75 -2.32 -17.76 0.51
CA ASP A 75 -2.49 -18.07 1.94
C ASP A 75 -2.80 -16.82 2.78
N LYS A 76 -2.42 -15.63 2.31
CA LYS A 76 -2.60 -14.35 3.01
C LYS A 76 -3.84 -13.58 2.56
N LEU A 77 -4.46 -13.99 1.44
CA LEU A 77 -5.59 -13.26 0.84
C LEU A 77 -6.81 -13.18 1.77
N THR A 78 -7.07 -14.19 2.59
CA THR A 78 -8.19 -14.16 3.54
C THR A 78 -8.04 -13.00 4.52
N ALA A 79 -6.87 -12.89 5.17
CA ALA A 79 -6.58 -11.80 6.11
C ALA A 79 -6.66 -10.42 5.44
N VAL A 80 -6.12 -10.30 4.22
CA VAL A 80 -6.19 -9.05 3.44
C VAL A 80 -7.64 -8.70 3.07
N ARG A 81 -8.46 -9.67 2.66
CA ARG A 81 -9.86 -9.42 2.30
C ARG A 81 -10.69 -9.01 3.52
N GLU A 82 -10.54 -9.70 4.64
CA GLU A 82 -11.21 -9.33 5.90
C GLU A 82 -10.79 -7.92 6.35
N TRP A 83 -9.52 -7.58 6.18
CA TRP A 83 -9.00 -6.25 6.46
C TRP A 83 -9.59 -5.15 5.58
N LEU A 84 -9.80 -5.43 4.28
CA LEU A 84 -10.41 -4.49 3.34
C LEU A 84 -11.92 -4.29 3.58
N LEU A 85 -12.59 -5.26 4.20
CA LEU A 85 -14.03 -5.21 4.49
C LEU A 85 -14.37 -4.42 5.75
N ARG A 86 -13.40 -4.11 6.62
CA ARG A 86 -13.68 -3.35 7.84
C ARG A 86 -14.00 -1.90 7.51
N GLU A 87 -14.97 -1.34 8.22
CA GLU A 87 -15.21 0.09 8.21
C GLU A 87 -14.08 0.79 8.99
N VAL A 88 -13.32 1.62 8.29
CA VAL A 88 -12.21 2.38 8.87
C VAL A 88 -12.77 3.69 9.43
N TYR A 89 -13.28 3.65 10.66
CA TYR A 89 -14.02 4.76 11.30
C TYR A 89 -13.13 5.91 11.84
N TRP A 90 -11.81 5.71 12.01
CA TRP A 90 -10.90 6.79 12.46
C TRP A 90 -10.49 7.72 11.33
N ALA A 91 -10.57 7.26 10.08
CA ALA A 91 -10.59 8.15 8.94
C ALA A 91 -11.99 8.77 8.87
N GLN A 92 -12.16 10.06 9.17
CA GLN A 92 -13.38 10.81 8.85
C GLN A 92 -13.57 10.95 7.31
N HIS A 93 -13.38 9.87 6.54
CA HIS A 93 -13.03 9.90 5.14
C HIS A 93 -13.39 8.61 4.40
N VAL A 94 -13.70 8.76 3.11
CA VAL A 94 -13.69 7.65 2.16
C VAL A 94 -12.22 7.34 1.82
N CYS A 95 -11.64 6.34 2.47
CA CYS A 95 -10.32 5.80 2.12
C CYS A 95 -10.47 4.72 1.04
N ASN A 96 -9.79 4.89 -0.10
CA ASN A 96 -9.68 3.84 -1.10
C ASN A 96 -8.43 3.00 -0.82
N ALA A 97 -8.59 1.90 -0.09
CA ALA A 97 -7.53 0.93 0.12
C ALA A 97 -7.46 -0.04 -1.06
N LYS A 98 -6.24 -0.30 -1.54
CA LYS A 98 -5.98 -1.29 -2.60
C LYS A 98 -4.71 -2.05 -2.27
N VAL A 99 -4.65 -3.29 -2.72
CA VAL A 99 -3.56 -4.23 -2.45
C VAL A 99 -3.23 -4.95 -3.76
N ASN A 100 -1.94 -5.16 -4.03
CA ASN A 100 -1.50 -5.92 -5.19
C ASN A 100 -1.62 -7.42 -4.90
N ILE A 101 -2.67 -8.05 -5.42
CA ILE A 101 -2.99 -9.46 -5.21
C ILE A 101 -2.59 -10.29 -6.42
N ASP A 102 -2.11 -11.53 -6.21
CA ASP A 102 -1.78 -12.46 -7.29
C ASP A 102 -3.00 -12.63 -8.22
N LYS A 103 -2.90 -12.09 -9.45
CA LYS A 103 -4.02 -12.05 -10.40
C LYS A 103 -4.35 -13.42 -11.02
N ARG A 104 -3.57 -14.48 -10.72
CA ARG A 104 -3.75 -15.82 -11.27
C ARG A 104 -4.89 -16.55 -10.53
N ASN A 105 -6.12 -16.31 -11.03
CA ASN A 105 -7.44 -16.89 -10.70
C ASN A 105 -8.38 -15.98 -9.91
N PHE A 106 -9.01 -15.05 -10.62
CA PHE A 106 -10.42 -14.70 -10.39
C PHE A 106 -11.27 -15.25 -11.52
#